data_AF-A0A6A5UWZ0-F1
#
_entry.id   AF-A0A6A5UWZ0-F1
#
_cell.length_a   1.000
_cell.length_b   1.000
_cell.length_c   1.000
_cell.angle_alpha   90.00
_cell.angle_beta   90.00
_cell.angle_gamma   90.00
#
_symmetry.space_group_name_H-M   'P 1'
#
loop_
_entity.id
_entity.type
_entity.pdbx_description
1 polymer ?
#
loop_
_entity_poly.entity_id
_entity_poly.type
_entity_poly.pdbx_seq_one_letter_code
_entity_poly.pdbx_strand_id
1 'polypeptide(L)'
;MRIAAVVGAILLAPAAFAAPASSTTSEEYLNYSVLDTTSSSSSVLKTDILAVAARINQLIYQSSTNPSQWKKCNTNNAIYRREWAAFSTSEKQDYIKAVQCMSKLPPKTPKEKCPGCQNRYDDFMGTHINQTFTVKFLVSLTL
;
A
#
# COMPACT_ATOMS: atom_id res chain seq x y z
N MET A 1 -26.58 2.38 65.74
CA MET A 1 -25.75 1.56 64.84
C MET A 1 -25.52 2.33 63.55
N ARG A 2 -24.24 2.60 63.22
CA ARG A 2 -23.62 2.61 61.88
C ARG A 2 -22.41 3.55 61.87
N ILE A 3 -21.33 2.87 62.19
CA ILE A 3 -19.89 3.15 62.13
C ILE A 3 -19.48 3.79 60.80
N ALA A 4 -18.61 4.79 60.88
CA ALA A 4 -17.88 5.39 59.76
C ALA A 4 -16.84 4.41 59.21
N ALA A 5 -16.65 4.38 57.89
CA ALA A 5 -15.53 3.70 57.25
C ALA A 5 -14.91 4.62 56.20
N VAL A 6 -13.71 5.10 56.51
CA VAL A 6 -12.76 5.70 55.59
C VAL A 6 -12.17 4.56 54.75
N VAL A 7 -12.32 4.61 53.42
CA VAL A 7 -11.64 3.69 52.51
C VAL A 7 -10.77 4.54 51.59
N GLY A 8 -9.45 4.35 51.75
CA GLY A 8 -8.41 5.08 51.04
C GLY A 8 -8.34 4.74 49.56
N ALA A 9 -7.86 5.71 48.79
CA ALA A 9 -7.53 5.58 47.38
C ALA A 9 -6.38 4.60 47.19
N ILE A 10 -6.67 3.45 46.58
CA ILE A 10 -5.65 2.50 46.12
C ILE A 10 -5.22 2.96 44.72
N LEU A 11 -3.99 3.49 44.64
CA LEU A 11 -3.29 3.78 43.38
C LEU A 11 -3.03 2.46 42.64
N LEU A 12 -3.68 2.26 41.49
CA LEU A 12 -3.35 1.22 40.53
C LEU A 12 -2.05 1.60 39.81
N ALA A 13 -0.92 1.06 40.25
CA ALA A 13 0.29 1.03 39.44
C ALA A 13 0.09 0.04 38.29
N PRO A 14 0.42 0.39 37.03
CA PRO A 14 0.45 -0.59 35.95
C PRO A 14 1.62 -1.54 36.20
N ALA A 15 1.31 -2.80 36.50
CA ALA A 15 2.28 -3.87 36.45
C ALA A 15 2.74 -4.02 34.99
N ALA A 16 3.96 -3.57 34.71
CA ALA A 16 4.67 -3.93 33.50
C ALA A 16 4.91 -5.45 33.55
N PHE A 17 4.06 -6.22 32.88
CA PHE A 17 4.36 -7.62 32.59
C PHE A 17 5.46 -7.64 31.53
N ALA A 18 6.72 -7.66 31.99
CA ALA A 18 7.82 -8.18 31.21
C ALA A 18 7.62 -9.69 31.06
N ALA A 19 7.00 -10.11 29.97
CA ALA A 19 6.99 -11.52 29.59
C ALA A 19 8.40 -11.94 29.14
N PRO A 20 8.89 -13.11 29.58
CA PRO A 20 10.25 -13.56 29.31
C PRO A 20 10.41 -13.90 27.82
N ALA A 21 11.50 -13.41 27.23
CA ALA A 21 11.99 -13.92 25.97
C ALA A 21 12.52 -15.35 26.19
N SER A 22 11.74 -16.35 25.77
CA SER A 22 12.22 -17.72 25.58
C SER A 22 11.53 -18.33 24.36
N SER A 23 12.29 -18.29 23.26
CA SER A 23 12.56 -19.36 22.30
C SER A 23 11.50 -20.42 21.97
N THR A 24 11.48 -20.75 20.67
CA THR A 24 11.03 -21.99 20.01
C THR A 24 9.54 -22.15 19.77
N THR A 25 9.05 -21.51 18.72
CA THR A 25 8.28 -22.20 17.69
C THR A 25 8.85 -21.79 16.35
N SER A 26 9.35 -22.78 15.61
CA SER A 26 9.99 -22.68 14.31
C SER A 26 9.34 -21.63 13.41
N GLU A 27 10.05 -20.52 13.21
CA GLU A 27 9.87 -19.76 11.99
C GLU A 27 10.23 -20.69 10.84
N GLU A 28 9.23 -21.07 10.04
CA GLU A 28 9.47 -21.57 8.69
C GLU A 28 9.98 -20.39 7.87
N TYR A 29 11.21 -19.95 8.16
CA TYR A 29 11.97 -19.08 7.29
C TYR A 29 12.22 -19.89 6.02
N LEU A 30 11.56 -19.49 4.94
CA LEU A 30 11.83 -20.05 3.62
C LEU A 30 13.34 -19.96 3.35
N ASN A 31 13.94 -21.12 3.19
CA ASN A 31 15.37 -21.28 3.00
C ASN A 31 15.79 -20.67 1.66
N TYR A 32 16.26 -19.42 1.69
CA TYR A 32 16.72 -18.65 0.54
C TYR A 32 17.97 -19.21 -0.15
N SER A 33 18.59 -20.27 0.39
CA SER A 33 19.81 -20.87 -0.17
C SER A 33 19.62 -21.60 -1.52
N VAL A 34 18.38 -21.71 -2.03
CA VAL A 34 18.08 -22.33 -3.34
C VAL A 34 17.95 -21.30 -4.47
N LEU A 35 18.25 -20.01 -4.21
CA LEU A 35 18.50 -19.06 -5.31
C LEU A 35 19.87 -19.37 -5.92
N ASP A 36 19.81 -20.33 -6.85
CA ASP A 36 20.94 -20.82 -7.63
C ASP A 36 21.70 -19.64 -8.26
N THR A 37 22.85 -19.35 -7.68
CA THR A 37 23.80 -18.31 -8.12
C THR A 37 24.62 -18.88 -9.27
N THR A 38 23.95 -19.35 -10.32
CA THR A 38 24.62 -19.88 -11.51
C THR A 38 23.94 -19.40 -12.80
N SER A 39 23.88 -18.08 -12.99
CA SER A 39 24.15 -17.49 -14.31
C SER A 39 24.12 -15.96 -14.24
N SER A 40 25.32 -15.38 -14.23
CA SER A 40 25.67 -14.12 -14.89
C SER A 40 24.63 -12.98 -14.85
N SER A 41 24.67 -12.12 -13.82
CA SER A 41 24.72 -10.66 -13.99
C SER A 41 24.83 -9.96 -12.64
N SER A 42 25.89 -9.16 -12.46
CA SER A 42 25.99 -8.00 -11.55
C SER A 42 25.23 -8.01 -10.21
N SER A 43 25.95 -8.24 -9.11
CA SER A 43 25.65 -7.86 -7.71
C SER A 43 24.17 -7.71 -7.33
N VAL A 44 23.53 -8.79 -6.91
CA VAL A 44 22.23 -8.74 -6.22
C VAL A 44 22.40 -7.92 -4.94
N LEU A 45 21.68 -6.81 -4.82
CA LEU A 45 21.74 -5.97 -3.62
C LEU A 45 20.98 -6.64 -2.48
N LYS A 46 21.38 -6.40 -1.22
CA LYS A 46 20.61 -6.88 -0.04
C LYS A 46 19.14 -6.43 -0.10
N THR A 47 18.87 -5.28 -0.71
CA THR A 47 17.52 -4.75 -0.96
C THR A 47 16.69 -5.64 -1.87
N ASP A 48 17.32 -6.30 -2.85
CA ASP A 48 16.61 -7.16 -3.79
C ASP A 48 16.12 -8.43 -3.08
N ILE A 49 16.96 -9.03 -2.23
CA ILE A 49 16.58 -10.18 -1.39
C ILE A 49 15.40 -9.80 -0.47
N LEU A 50 15.47 -8.65 0.19
CA LEU A 50 14.38 -8.16 1.04
C LEU A 50 13.09 -7.91 0.24
N ALA A 51 13.19 -7.37 -0.98
CA ALA A 51 12.05 -7.18 -1.85
C ALA A 51 11.38 -8.50 -2.27
N VAL A 52 12.18 -9.54 -2.54
CA VAL A 52 11.63 -10.88 -2.85
C VAL A 52 10.96 -11.48 -1.60
N ALA A 53 11.55 -11.33 -0.41
CA ALA A 53 10.95 -11.82 0.84
C ALA A 53 9.61 -11.11 1.13
N ALA A 54 9.57 -9.79 0.97
CA ALA A 54 8.35 -9.00 1.08
C ALA A 54 7.27 -9.46 0.08
N ARG A 55 7.66 -9.80 -1.16
CA ARG A 55 6.73 -10.34 -2.16
C ARG A 55 6.12 -11.67 -1.73
N ILE A 56 6.90 -12.58 -1.17
CA ILE A 56 6.39 -13.87 -0.70
C ILE A 56 5.37 -13.67 0.43
N ASN A 57 5.69 -12.84 1.42
CA ASN A 57 4.77 -12.52 2.51
C ASN A 57 3.46 -11.90 1.99
N GLN A 58 3.55 -11.01 0.99
CA GLN A 58 2.38 -10.43 0.35
C GLN A 58 1.51 -11.46 -0.36
N LEU A 59 2.11 -12.46 -1.02
CA LEU A 59 1.38 -13.54 -1.69
C LEU A 59 0.66 -14.44 -0.67
N ILE A 60 1.30 -14.78 0.44
CA ILE A 60 0.69 -15.56 1.54
C ILE A 60 -0.46 -14.77 2.17
N TYR A 61 -0.29 -13.46 2.38
CA TYR A 61 -1.35 -12.61 2.89
C TYR A 61 -2.55 -12.55 1.92
N GLN A 62 -2.30 -12.39 0.62
CA GLN A 62 -3.36 -12.35 -0.38
C GLN A 62 -4.11 -13.69 -0.50
N SER A 63 -3.39 -14.82 -0.43
CA SER A 63 -4.02 -16.14 -0.51
C SER A 63 -4.87 -16.47 0.71
N SER A 64 -4.47 -16.03 1.90
CA SER A 64 -5.22 -16.25 3.14
C SER A 64 -6.40 -15.29 3.34
N THR A 65 -6.25 -14.02 2.95
CA THR A 65 -7.30 -13.00 3.16
C THR A 65 -8.34 -12.94 2.05
N ASN A 66 -7.95 -13.18 0.80
CA ASN A 66 -8.88 -13.20 -0.32
C ASN A 66 -8.51 -14.30 -1.34
N PRO A 67 -8.78 -15.57 -1.02
CA PRO A 67 -8.42 -16.72 -1.85
C PRO A 67 -9.14 -16.75 -3.20
N SER A 68 -10.13 -15.88 -3.44
CA SER A 68 -10.81 -15.76 -4.75
C SER A 68 -10.19 -14.70 -5.66
N GLN A 69 -9.30 -13.85 -5.11
CA GLN A 69 -8.72 -12.71 -5.84
C GLN A 69 -7.94 -13.16 -7.07
N TRP A 70 -7.25 -14.31 -7.03
CA TRP A 70 -6.49 -14.84 -8.17
C TRP A 70 -7.36 -15.07 -9.42
N LYS A 71 -8.67 -15.35 -9.25
CA LYS A 71 -9.59 -15.49 -10.39
C LYS A 71 -9.79 -14.16 -11.13
N LYS A 72 -9.65 -13.03 -10.43
CA LYS A 72 -9.81 -11.68 -10.98
C LYS A 72 -8.48 -11.01 -11.31
N CYS A 73 -7.44 -11.22 -10.51
CA CYS A 73 -6.09 -10.66 -10.65
C CYS A 73 -5.06 -11.76 -10.44
N ASN A 74 -4.45 -12.23 -11.53
CA ASN A 74 -3.40 -13.26 -11.56
C ASN A 74 -2.21 -12.80 -12.39
N THR A 75 -1.18 -13.63 -12.46
CA THR A 75 0.05 -13.34 -13.21
C THR A 75 -0.17 -13.08 -14.69
N ASN A 76 -1.26 -13.58 -15.29
CA ASN A 76 -1.52 -13.44 -16.72
C ASN A 76 -2.24 -12.13 -17.08
N ASN A 77 -2.92 -11.50 -16.12
CA ASN A 77 -3.66 -10.25 -16.33
C ASN A 77 -3.15 -9.08 -15.47
N ALA A 78 -2.13 -9.31 -14.66
CA ALA A 78 -1.48 -8.27 -13.89
C ALA A 78 -0.89 -7.21 -14.82
N ILE A 79 -1.25 -5.94 -14.58
CA ILE A 79 -0.68 -4.81 -15.31
C ILE A 79 0.59 -4.36 -14.58
N TYR A 80 1.71 -4.36 -15.30
CA TYR A 80 3.00 -3.91 -14.77
C TYR A 80 3.21 -2.43 -15.06
N ARG A 81 3.55 -1.67 -14.00
CA ARG A 81 4.03 -0.29 -14.17
C ARG A 81 5.52 -0.34 -14.43
N ARG A 82 5.97 0.40 -15.45
CA ARG A 82 7.38 0.51 -15.83
C ARG A 82 7.84 1.95 -15.62
N GLU A 83 9.14 2.12 -15.41
CA GLU A 83 9.79 3.42 -15.35
C GLU A 83 9.73 4.10 -16.75
N TRP A 84 9.66 5.43 -16.80
CA TRP A 84 9.40 6.18 -18.05
C TRP A 84 10.53 6.05 -19.07
N ALA A 85 11.79 6.08 -18.65
CA ALA A 85 12.94 5.88 -19.53
C ALA A 85 12.94 4.48 -20.17
N ALA A 86 12.34 3.47 -19.53
CA ALA A 86 12.18 2.13 -20.08
C ALA A 86 11.16 2.02 -21.25
N PHE A 87 10.38 3.08 -21.54
CA PHE A 87 9.42 3.06 -22.65
C PHE A 87 10.10 3.39 -23.98
N SER A 88 9.72 2.69 -25.03
CA SER A 88 10.06 3.04 -26.41
C SER A 88 9.38 4.34 -26.83
N THR A 89 9.85 4.95 -27.93
CA THR A 89 9.30 6.21 -28.43
C THR A 89 7.81 6.10 -28.77
N SER A 90 7.37 4.98 -29.37
CA SER A 90 5.95 4.80 -29.70
C SER A 90 5.10 4.68 -28.44
N GLU A 91 5.54 3.92 -27.44
CA GLU A 91 4.80 3.76 -26.18
C GLU A 91 4.68 5.09 -25.42
N LYS A 92 5.73 5.92 -25.43
CA LYS A 92 5.67 7.29 -24.88
C LYS A 92 4.65 8.15 -25.61
N GLN A 93 4.65 8.10 -26.94
CA GLN A 93 3.68 8.83 -27.76
C GLN A 93 2.24 8.37 -27.49
N ASP A 94 2.02 7.06 -27.34
CA ASP A 94 0.69 6.51 -27.06
C ASP A 94 0.19 6.94 -25.67
N TYR A 95 1.06 6.95 -24.67
CA TYR A 95 0.74 7.52 -23.35
C TYR A 95 0.37 9.01 -23.44
N ILE A 96 1.17 9.82 -24.15
CA ILE A 96 0.91 11.26 -24.32
C ILE A 96 -0.42 11.48 -25.04
N LYS A 97 -0.71 10.74 -26.12
CA LYS A 97 -2.00 10.81 -26.82
C LYS A 97 -3.17 10.49 -25.91
N ALA A 98 -3.02 9.50 -25.02
CA ALA A 98 -4.06 9.16 -24.05
C ALA A 98 -4.31 10.32 -23.05
N VAL A 99 -3.26 10.98 -22.54
CA VAL A 99 -3.41 12.15 -21.65
C VAL A 99 -4.03 13.34 -22.39
N GLN A 100 -3.62 13.59 -23.63
CA GLN A 100 -4.23 14.63 -24.47
C GLN A 100 -5.71 14.34 -24.77
N CYS A 101 -6.09 13.08 -24.97
CA CYS A 101 -7.48 12.68 -25.11
C CYS A 101 -8.30 13.07 -23.87
N MET A 102 -7.77 12.84 -22.67
CA MET A 102 -8.42 13.26 -21.42
C MET A 102 -8.63 14.79 -21.35
N SER A 103 -7.74 15.58 -21.94
CA SER A 103 -7.87 17.04 -21.97
C SER A 103 -8.92 17.53 -22.98
N LYS A 104 -9.40 16.66 -23.89
CA LYS A 104 -10.42 16.97 -24.91
C LYS A 104 -11.81 16.47 -24.54
N LEU A 105 -11.89 15.43 -23.72
CA LEU A 105 -13.17 14.86 -23.30
C LEU A 105 -13.90 15.81 -22.32
N PRO A 106 -15.24 15.90 -22.39
CA PRO A 106 -16.02 16.75 -21.49
C PRO A 106 -15.90 16.27 -20.03
N PRO A 107 -15.98 17.19 -19.04
CA PRO A 107 -15.84 16.85 -17.63
C PRO A 107 -17.01 15.97 -17.17
N LYS A 108 -16.74 15.11 -16.19
CA LYS A 108 -17.77 14.30 -15.52
C LYS A 108 -18.24 14.93 -14.20
N THR A 109 -17.43 15.80 -13.60
CA THR A 109 -17.80 16.46 -12.35
C THR A 109 -18.91 17.47 -12.61
N PRO A 110 -20.01 17.47 -11.83
CA PRO A 110 -21.06 18.48 -11.94
C PRO A 110 -20.48 19.89 -11.76
N LYS A 111 -20.97 20.85 -12.57
CA LYS A 111 -20.47 22.22 -12.58
C LYS A 111 -20.66 22.94 -11.26
N GLU A 112 -21.65 22.54 -10.46
CA GLU A 112 -21.89 23.08 -9.12
C GLU A 112 -20.75 22.75 -8.15
N LYS A 113 -20.08 21.60 -8.37
CA LYS A 113 -18.96 21.15 -7.54
C LYS A 113 -17.61 21.63 -8.09
N CYS A 114 -17.50 21.76 -9.40
CA CYS A 114 -16.30 22.28 -10.05
C CYS A 114 -16.67 23.15 -11.25
N PRO A 115 -16.96 24.45 -11.05
CA PRO A 115 -17.32 25.36 -12.14
C PRO A 115 -16.21 25.48 -13.19
N GLY A 116 -14.95 25.47 -12.72
CA GLY A 116 -13.75 25.59 -13.53
C GLY A 116 -13.29 24.32 -14.24
N CYS A 117 -13.90 23.14 -13.98
CA CYS A 117 -13.52 21.90 -14.65
C CYS A 117 -14.05 21.94 -16.10
N GLN A 118 -13.17 22.05 -17.10
CA GLN A 118 -13.54 22.16 -18.51
C GLN A 118 -13.37 20.85 -19.27
N ASN A 119 -12.55 19.94 -18.78
CA ASN A 119 -12.31 18.65 -19.41
C ASN A 119 -12.11 17.53 -18.37
N ARG A 120 -11.96 16.29 -18.83
CA ARG A 120 -11.74 15.12 -17.95
C ARG A 120 -10.43 15.19 -17.17
N TYR A 121 -9.41 15.88 -17.68
CA TYR A 121 -8.17 16.08 -16.95
C TYR A 121 -8.40 16.98 -15.72
N ASP A 122 -9.20 18.04 -15.89
CA ASP A 122 -9.56 18.96 -14.80
C ASP A 122 -10.36 18.27 -13.70
N ASP A 123 -11.15 17.22 -14.01
CA ASP A 123 -11.85 16.43 -12.97
C ASP A 123 -10.86 15.82 -11.95
N PHE A 124 -9.71 15.34 -12.42
CA PHE A 124 -8.66 14.79 -11.54
C PHE A 124 -8.03 15.89 -10.70
N MET A 125 -7.79 17.06 -11.29
CA MET A 125 -7.24 18.21 -10.58
C MET A 125 -8.22 18.74 -9.53
N GLY A 126 -9.50 18.88 -9.88
CA GLY A 126 -10.56 19.29 -8.97
C GLY A 126 -10.71 18.34 -7.79
N THR A 127 -10.67 17.03 -8.04
CA THR A 127 -10.70 16.02 -6.97
C THR A 127 -9.46 16.12 -6.08
N HIS A 128 -8.26 16.25 -6.67
CA HIS A 128 -7.03 16.40 -5.90
C HIS A 128 -7.08 17.64 -5.00
N ILE A 129 -7.53 18.80 -5.52
CA ILE A 129 -7.70 20.03 -4.73
C ILE A 129 -8.70 19.79 -3.58
N ASN A 130 -9.88 19.23 -3.89
CA ASN A 130 -10.93 19.00 -2.91
C ASN A 130 -10.50 18.02 -1.79
N GLN A 131 -9.62 17.06 -2.09
CA GLN A 131 -9.17 16.03 -1.15
C GLN A 131 -7.76 16.27 -0.60
N THR A 132 -7.11 17.40 -0.92
CA THR A 132 -5.68 17.63 -0.58
C THR A 132 -5.42 17.45 0.91
N PHE A 133 -6.30 17.97 1.77
CA PHE A 133 -6.13 17.90 3.23
C PHE A 133 -6.34 16.51 3.81
N THR A 134 -7.10 15.64 3.14
CA THR A 134 -7.29 14.25 3.57
C THR A 134 -6.17 13.34 3.05
N VAL A 135 -5.64 13.59 1.85
CA VAL A 135 -4.67 12.66 1.21
C VAL A 135 -3.21 12.97 1.59
N LYS A 136 -2.84 14.24 1.78
CA LYS A 136 -1.42 14.62 1.94
C LYS A 136 -0.89 14.45 3.38
N PHE A 137 -1.72 14.62 4.42
CA PHE A 137 -1.26 14.58 5.83
C PHE A 137 -2.26 14.10 6.88
N LEU A 138 -3.41 13.55 6.50
CA LEU A 138 -4.29 12.85 7.43
C LEU A 138 -4.52 11.43 6.90
N VAL A 139 -3.57 10.53 7.13
CA VAL A 139 -3.95 9.12 7.33
C VAL A 139 -5.06 9.19 8.37
N SER A 140 -6.27 8.85 7.94
CA SER A 140 -7.49 8.89 8.74
C SER A 140 -7.18 8.39 10.15
N LEU A 141 -7.01 9.31 11.10
CA LEU A 141 -6.86 9.00 12.51
C LEU A 141 -8.26 8.75 13.06
N THR A 142 -8.95 7.78 12.47
CA THR A 142 -10.08 7.12 13.10
C THR A 142 -9.47 6.08 14.02
N LEU A 143 -9.18 6.53 15.25
CA LEU A 143 -9.17 5.70 16.45
C LEU A 143 -10.54 5.04 16.64
#